data_AF-A0A660M4P6-F1
#
_entry.id   AF-A0A660M4P6-F1
#
_cell.length_a   1.000
_cell.length_b   1.000
_cell.length_c   1.000
_cell.angle_alpha   90.00
_cell.angle_beta   90.00
_cell.angle_gamma   90.00
#
_symmetry.space_group_name_H-M   'P 1'
#
loop_
_entity.id
_entity.type
_entity.pdbx_description
1 polymer ?
#
loop_
_entity_poly.entity_id
_entity_poly.type
_entity_poly.pdbx_seq_one_letter_code
_entity_poly.pdbx_strand_id
1 'polypeptide(L)'
;HDESARSTSKRASPKIIGFMTFAAFVVVGSVPVIPYLAHVLARGSSAAHPLLFYISSGATALTFVAIGYIKGKVGGENPLVASLQTLALGAIAAALAYGAGTVLAG
;
A
#
# COMPACT_ATOMS: atom_id res chain seq x y z
N HIS A 1 27.47 -17.55 33.00
CA HIS A 1 27.98 -17.02 31.72
C HIS A 1 27.26 -17.65 30.52
N ASP A 2 25.94 -17.89 30.61
CA ASP A 2 25.14 -18.60 29.59
C ASP A 2 24.21 -17.68 28.79
N GLU A 3 24.47 -16.37 28.79
CA GLU A 3 23.64 -15.40 28.06
C GLU A 3 24.07 -15.23 26.59
N SER A 4 25.22 -15.77 26.19
CA SER A 4 25.81 -15.55 24.86
C SER A 4 25.37 -16.56 23.78
N ALA A 5 24.54 -17.56 24.11
CA ALA A 5 24.19 -18.65 23.19
C ALA A 5 22.83 -18.50 22.47
N ARG A 6 22.08 -17.40 22.68
CA ARG A 6 20.75 -17.19 22.06
C ARG A 6 20.71 -16.34 20.80
N SER A 7 21.85 -15.90 20.26
CA SER A 7 21.88 -14.93 19.15
C SER A 7 21.94 -15.51 17.72
N THR A 8 21.52 -16.75 17.48
CA THR A 8 21.56 -17.35 16.13
C THR A 8 20.18 -17.62 15.54
N SER A 9 19.20 -16.76 15.83
CA SER A 9 18.09 -16.61 14.88
C SER A 9 18.68 -15.95 13.63
N LYS A 10 18.53 -16.58 12.48
CA LYS A 10 19.01 -16.14 11.16
C LYS A 10 18.37 -14.80 10.78
N ARG A 11 18.73 -13.70 11.45
CA ARG A 11 18.25 -12.35 11.13
C ARG A 11 18.74 -12.02 9.73
N ALA A 12 17.81 -11.63 8.87
CA ALA A 12 18.16 -11.08 7.57
C ALA A 12 19.14 -9.91 7.77
N SER A 13 20.14 -9.81 6.91
CA SER A 13 21.08 -8.68 6.93
C SER A 13 20.29 -7.36 6.83
N PRO A 14 20.68 -6.29 7.55
CA PRO A 14 20.00 -4.99 7.47
C PRO A 14 19.83 -4.48 6.03
N LYS A 15 20.80 -4.78 5.15
CA LYS A 15 20.74 -4.45 3.72
C LYS A 15 19.55 -5.11 3.02
N ILE A 16 19.28 -6.37 3.35
CA ILE A 16 18.16 -7.14 2.77
C ILE A 16 16.84 -6.57 3.27
N ILE A 17 16.72 -6.28 4.57
CA ILE A 17 15.50 -5.72 5.16
C ILE A 17 15.18 -4.38 4.48
N GLY A 18 16.15 -3.47 4.41
CA GLY A 18 15.96 -2.17 3.76
C GLY A 18 15.54 -2.30 2.29
N PHE A 19 16.20 -3.18 1.53
CA PHE A 19 15.85 -3.42 0.13
C PHE A 19 14.44 -4.00 -0.04
N MET A 20 14.04 -4.96 0.80
CA MET A 20 12.70 -5.54 0.77
C MET A 20 11.62 -4.52 1.12
N THR A 21 11.83 -3.67 2.13
CA THR A 21 10.89 -2.60 2.49
C THR A 21 10.76 -1.57 1.37
N PHE A 22 11.87 -1.14 0.78
CA PHE A 22 11.85 -0.23 -0.36
C PHE A 22 11.10 -0.84 -1.55
N ALA A 23 11.43 -2.08 -1.92
CA ALA A 23 10.76 -2.78 -3.02
C ALA A 23 9.26 -2.94 -2.77
N ALA A 24 8.86 -3.27 -1.53
CA ALA A 24 7.46 -3.35 -1.16
C ALA A 24 6.75 -2.00 -1.32
N PHE A 25 7.36 -0.89 -0.87
CA PHE A 25 6.80 0.45 -1.06
C PHE A 25 6.68 0.83 -2.54
N VAL A 26 7.68 0.53 -3.37
CA VAL A 26 7.61 0.79 -4.81
C VAL A 26 6.48 0.00 -5.45
N VAL A 27 6.41 -1.32 -5.22
CA VAL A 27 5.39 -2.18 -5.86
C VAL A 27 3.98 -1.81 -5.40
N VAL A 28 3.76 -1.69 -4.09
CA VAL A 28 2.45 -1.37 -3.51
C VAL A 28 2.04 0.07 -3.83
N GLY A 29 2.95 1.03 -3.67
CA GLY A 29 2.69 2.45 -3.92
C GLY A 29 2.45 2.77 -5.40
N SER A 30 2.94 1.93 -6.31
CA SER A 30 2.69 2.09 -7.75
C SER A 30 1.26 1.72 -8.15
N VAL A 31 0.54 0.89 -7.37
CA VAL A 31 -0.81 0.42 -7.73
C VAL A 31 -1.78 1.56 -8.08
N PRO A 32 -1.97 2.60 -7.25
CA PRO A 32 -2.82 3.74 -7.61
C PRO A 32 -2.35 4.52 -8.84
N VAL A 33 -1.05 4.51 -9.13
CA VAL A 33 -0.43 5.32 -10.19
C VAL A 33 -0.56 4.65 -11.57
N ILE A 34 -0.57 3.32 -11.62
CA ILE A 34 -0.59 2.54 -12.86
C ILE A 34 -1.72 2.95 -13.82
N PRO A 35 -2.98 3.13 -13.40
CA PRO A 35 -4.07 3.53 -14.31
C PRO A 35 -3.79 4.87 -15.01
N TYR A 36 -3.23 5.84 -14.28
CA TYR A 36 -2.88 7.15 -14.82
C TYR A 36 -1.64 7.08 -15.72
N LEU A 37 -0.62 6.33 -15.31
CA LEU A 37 0.58 6.11 -16.12
C LEU A 37 0.22 5.45 -17.46
N ALA A 38 -0.63 4.42 -17.43
CA ALA A 38 -1.11 3.75 -18.64
C ALA A 38 -1.87 4.71 -19.57
N HIS A 39 -2.73 5.57 -19.03
CA HIS A 39 -3.46 6.58 -19.81
C HIS A 39 -2.52 7.55 -20.54
N VAL A 40 -1.48 8.05 -19.85
CA VAL A 40 -0.48 8.94 -20.44
C VAL A 40 0.33 8.23 -21.53
N LEU A 41 0.79 7.00 -21.27
CA LEU A 41 1.57 6.21 -22.24
C LEU A 41 0.76 5.82 -23.48
N ALA A 42 -0.55 5.60 -23.31
CA ALA A 42 -1.47 5.31 -24.40
C ALA A 42 -1.87 6.54 -25.24
N ARG A 43 -1.18 7.69 -25.06
CA ARG A 43 -1.45 8.97 -25.76
C ARG A 43 -2.89 9.48 -25.58
N GLY A 44 -3.47 9.29 -24.39
CA GLY A 44 -4.79 9.84 -24.06
C GLY A 44 -5.94 9.07 -24.70
N SER A 45 -5.89 7.74 -24.68
CA SER A 45 -7.08 6.90 -24.92
C SER A 45 -8.29 7.47 -24.17
N SER A 46 -9.48 7.50 -24.80
CA SER A 46 -10.69 8.26 -24.39
C SER A 46 -11.30 7.91 -23.02
N ALA A 47 -10.58 7.24 -22.13
CA ALA A 47 -10.99 7.01 -20.76
C ALA A 47 -11.22 8.36 -20.06
N ALA A 48 -12.47 8.59 -19.66
CA ALA A 48 -12.84 9.77 -18.90
C ALA A 48 -12.09 9.80 -17.56
N HIS A 49 -11.62 10.98 -17.15
CA HIS A 49 -10.93 11.21 -15.87
C HIS A 49 -11.63 10.57 -14.64
N PRO A 50 -12.98 10.63 -14.52
CA PRO A 50 -13.69 9.96 -13.43
C PRO A 50 -13.51 8.43 -13.40
N LEU A 51 -13.45 7.80 -14.58
CA LEU A 51 -13.28 6.34 -14.67
C LEU A 51 -11.90 5.92 -14.15
N LEU A 52 -10.84 6.65 -14.52
CA LEU A 52 -9.48 6.39 -14.03
C LEU A 52 -9.39 6.52 -12.51
N PHE A 53 -10.06 7.53 -11.94
CA PHE A 53 -10.15 7.72 -10.50
C PHE A 53 -10.82 6.53 -9.79
N TYR A 54 -11.95 6.03 -10.31
CA TYR A 54 -12.63 4.87 -9.72
C TYR A 54 -11.79 3.59 -9.83
N ILE A 55 -11.15 3.35 -10.98
CA ILE A 55 -10.27 2.19 -11.17
C ILE A 55 -9.08 2.26 -10.20
N SER A 56 -8.41 3.40 -10.10
CA SER A 56 -7.28 3.62 -9.19
C SER A 56 -7.70 3.47 -7.72
N SER A 57 -8.84 4.06 -7.33
CA SER A 57 -9.35 3.97 -5.96
C SER A 57 -9.74 2.53 -5.60
N GLY A 58 -10.42 1.81 -6.50
CA GLY A 58 -10.78 0.40 -6.31
C GLY A 58 -9.56 -0.51 -6.21
N ALA A 59 -8.55 -0.30 -7.07
CA ALA A 59 -7.29 -1.03 -7.01
C ALA A 59 -6.56 -0.79 -5.68
N THR A 60 -6.53 0.47 -5.21
CA THR A 60 -5.93 0.84 -3.92
C THR A 60 -6.66 0.19 -2.75
N ALA A 61 -8.00 0.20 -2.75
CA ALA A 61 -8.80 -0.45 -1.73
C ALA A 61 -8.50 -1.97 -1.69
N LEU A 62 -8.43 -2.62 -2.85
CA LEU A 62 -8.06 -4.04 -2.95
C LEU A 62 -6.65 -4.30 -2.42
N THR A 63 -5.69 -3.41 -2.70
CA THR A 63 -4.34 -3.48 -2.15
C THR A 63 -4.33 -3.36 -0.64
N PHE A 64 -5.08 -2.43 -0.04
CA PHE A 64 -5.17 -2.32 1.42
C PHE A 64 -5.82 -3.54 2.06
N VAL A 65 -6.85 -4.11 1.43
CA VAL A 65 -7.45 -5.38 1.90
C VAL A 65 -6.44 -6.51 1.83
N ALA A 66 -5.71 -6.65 0.72
CA ALA A 66 -4.69 -7.69 0.57
C ALA A 66 -3.57 -7.56 1.61
N ILE A 67 -3.07 -6.34 1.83
CA ILE A 67 -2.04 -6.05 2.86
C ILE A 67 -2.57 -6.41 4.24
N GLY A 68 -3.75 -5.93 4.61
CA GLY A 68 -4.33 -6.20 5.92
C GLY A 68 -4.62 -7.68 6.14
N TYR A 69 -5.05 -8.40 5.10
CA TYR A 69 -5.27 -9.84 5.17
C TYR A 69 -3.97 -10.61 5.41
N ILE A 70 -2.92 -10.31 4.64
CA ILE A 70 -1.60 -10.94 4.80
C ILE A 70 -1.02 -10.59 6.18
N LYS A 71 -1.10 -9.31 6.58
CA LYS A 71 -0.64 -8.83 7.89
C LYS A 71 -1.34 -9.58 9.01
N GLY A 72 -2.68 -9.68 8.98
CA GLY A 72 -3.45 -10.36 10.00
C GLY A 72 -3.11 -11.85 10.09
N LYS A 73 -3.01 -12.54 8.95
CA LYS A 73 -2.64 -13.96 8.91
C LYS A 73 -1.25 -14.23 9.48
N VAL A 74 -0.26 -13.39 9.14
CA VAL A 74 1.12 -13.54 9.63
C VAL A 74 1.24 -13.12 11.10
N GLY A 75 0.46 -12.11 11.52
CA GLY A 75 0.46 -11.57 12.88
C GLY A 75 -0.39 -12.35 13.89
N GLY A 76 -1.14 -13.37 13.46
CA GLY A 76 -2.05 -14.12 14.34
C GLY A 76 -3.33 -13.37 14.72
N GLU A 77 -3.64 -12.27 14.04
CA GLU A 77 -4.88 -11.52 14.20
C GLU A 77 -5.95 -12.07 13.24
N ASN A 78 -7.23 -11.75 13.46
CA ASN A 78 -8.28 -12.08 12.49
C ASN A 78 -8.00 -11.34 11.16
N PRO A 79 -7.77 -12.03 10.03
CA PRO A 79 -7.38 -11.39 8.77
C PRO A 79 -8.42 -10.42 8.23
N LEU A 80 -9.71 -10.66 8.47
CA LEU A 80 -10.78 -9.76 8.02
C LEU A 80 -10.78 -8.46 8.83
N VAL A 81 -10.59 -8.55 10.15
CA VAL A 81 -10.49 -7.37 11.01
C VAL A 81 -9.26 -6.53 10.66
N ALA A 82 -8.11 -7.18 10.46
CA ALA A 82 -6.88 -6.51 10.04
C ALA A 82 -7.02 -5.85 8.65
N SER A 83 -7.74 -6.48 7.73
CA SER A 83 -8.10 -5.90 6.42
C SER A 83 -8.95 -4.64 6.56
N LEU A 84 -10.01 -4.70 7.37
CA LEU A 84 -10.89 -3.55 7.60
C LEU A 84 -10.16 -2.38 8.27
N GLN A 85 -9.30 -2.65 9.26
CA GLN A 85 -8.47 -1.62 9.89
C GLN A 85 -7.52 -0.96 8.89
N THR A 86 -6.87 -1.77 8.04
CA THR A 86 -5.92 -1.27 7.03
C THR A 86 -6.64 -0.44 5.97
N LEU A 87 -7.80 -0.90 5.50
CA LEU A 87 -8.65 -0.18 4.56
C LEU A 87 -9.17 1.14 5.16
N ALA A 88 -9.64 1.13 6.41
CA ALA A 88 -10.14 2.32 7.09
C ALA A 88 -9.04 3.38 7.27
N LEU A 89 -7.84 2.97 7.71
CA LEU A 89 -6.70 3.86 7.81
C LEU A 89 -6.34 4.49 6.46
N GLY A 90 -6.31 3.67 5.41
CA GLY A 90 -6.06 4.13 4.04
C GLY A 90 -7.13 5.09 3.53
N ALA A 91 -8.41 4.83 3.81
CA ALA A 91 -9.52 5.69 3.43
C ALA A 91 -9.46 7.04 4.15
N ILE A 92 -9.14 7.07 5.44
CA ILE A 92 -8.93 8.31 6.20
C ILE A 92 -7.75 9.10 5.59
N ALA A 93 -6.63 8.45 5.33
CA ALA A 93 -5.47 9.10 4.72
C ALA A 93 -5.79 9.67 3.32
N ALA A 94 -6.53 8.93 2.50
CA ALA A 94 -6.96 9.38 1.18
C ALA A 94 -7.91 10.59 1.28
N ALA A 95 -8.87 10.57 2.20
CA ALA A 95 -9.77 11.69 2.44
C ALA A 95 -9.01 12.95 2.89
N LEU A 96 -8.04 12.79 3.80
CA LEU A 96 -7.17 13.89 4.24
C LEU A 96 -6.33 14.44 3.10
N ALA A 97 -5.72 13.59 2.28
CA ALA A 97 -4.91 14.00 1.14
C ALA A 97 -5.75 14.73 0.07
N TYR A 98 -6.93 14.21 -0.25
CA TYR A 98 -7.87 14.87 -1.17
C TYR A 98 -8.32 16.22 -0.62
N GLY A 99 -8.72 16.28 0.65
CA GLY A 99 -9.12 17.52 1.32
C GLY A 99 -8.00 18.56 1.33
N ALA A 100 -6.79 18.17 1.73
CA ALA A 100 -5.62 19.06 1.72
C ALA A 100 -5.31 19.56 0.29
N GLY A 101 -5.41 18.69 -0.71
CA GLY A 101 -5.25 19.06 -2.11
C GLY A 101 -6.30 20.08 -2.57
N THR A 102 -7.57 19.89 -2.18
CA THR A 102 -8.64 20.84 -2.52
C THR A 102 -8.47 22.21 -1.86
N VAL A 103 -8.00 22.25 -0.61
CA VAL A 103 -7.75 23.51 0.12
C VAL A 103 -6.56 24.26 -0.49
N LEU A 104 -5.52 23.56 -0.93
CA LEU A 104 -4.34 24.17 -1.55
C LEU A 104 -4.60 24.64 -2.99
N ALA A 105 -5.55 24.01 -3.70
CA ALA A 105 -5.89 24.34 -5.08
C ALA A 105 -6.85 25.55 -5.21
N GLY A 106 -7.54 25.91 -4.13
CA GLY A 106 -8.38 27.11 -4.04
C GLY A 106 -7.60 28.32 -3.55
#